data_AF-A0A1B1KJ82-F1
#
_entry.id   AF-A0A1B1KJ82-F1
#
_cell.length_a   1.000
_cell.length_b   1.000
_cell.length_c   1.000
_cell.angle_alpha   90.00
_cell.angle_beta   90.00
_cell.angle_gamma   90.00
#
_symmetry.space_group_name_H-M   'P 1'
#
loop_
_entity.id
_entity.type
_entity.pdbx_description
1 polymer ?
#
loop_
_entity_poly.entity_id
_entity_poly.type
_entity_poly.pdbx_seq_one_letter_code
_entity_poly.pdbx_strand_id
1 'polypeptide(L)'
;MPEKKSKPIPEPGALSVGARVLVRRQFESAQTGRILEDYAELADSNERGHAWAPVHRWAVVLDDGRLVFAHTADLTADPGAQGTGGR
;
A
#
# COMPACT_ATOMS: atom_id res chain seq x y z
N MET A 1 25.74 -16.86 13.02
CA MET A 1 24.42 -16.26 13.27
C MET A 1 23.91 -15.75 11.93
N PRO A 2 22.81 -16.28 11.35
CA PRO A 2 22.32 -15.76 10.07
C PRO A 2 21.50 -14.49 10.31
N GLU A 3 21.96 -13.39 9.73
CA GLU A 3 21.32 -12.09 9.79
C GLU A 3 19.91 -12.15 9.17
N LYS A 4 18.90 -11.74 9.95
CA LYS A 4 17.53 -11.58 9.46
C LYS A 4 17.54 -10.48 8.41
N LYS A 5 17.41 -10.86 7.14
CA LYS A 5 17.13 -9.96 6.01
C LYS A 5 15.89 -9.12 6.34
N SER A 6 16.10 -7.91 6.84
CA SER A 6 15.07 -6.87 6.94
C SER A 6 14.56 -6.62 5.52
N LYS A 7 13.33 -7.06 5.24
CA LYS A 7 12.66 -6.72 3.98
C LYS A 7 12.61 -5.18 3.92
N PRO A 8 13.08 -4.54 2.83
CA PRO A 8 13.06 -3.09 2.76
C PRO A 8 11.61 -2.63 2.91
N ILE A 9 11.36 -1.83 3.93
CA ILE A 9 10.13 -1.06 4.05
C ILE A 9 10.15 -0.12 2.85
N PRO A 10 9.14 -0.16 1.95
CA PRO A 10 9.10 0.75 0.82
C PRO A 10 9.16 2.18 1.35
N GLU A 11 10.06 2.99 0.80
CA GLU A 11 10.12 4.41 1.16
C GLU A 11 8.74 5.05 0.91
N PRO A 12 8.23 5.89 1.82
CA PRO A 12 6.89 6.47 1.75
C PRO A 12 6.58 7.22 0.44
N GLY A 13 7.61 7.59 -0.34
CA GLY A 13 7.45 8.25 -1.65
C GLY A 13 7.11 7.31 -2.82
N ALA A 14 7.14 5.99 -2.64
CA ALA A 14 6.84 5.02 -3.70
C ALA A 14 5.34 4.66 -3.83
N LEU A 15 4.51 5.12 -2.89
CA LEU A 15 3.07 4.84 -2.86
C LEU A 15 2.32 6.13 -3.20
N SER A 16 1.71 6.16 -4.38
CA SER A 16 0.93 7.29 -4.89
C SER A 16 -0.19 6.76 -5.77
N VAL A 17 -1.22 7.58 -6.01
CA VAL A 17 -2.29 7.24 -6.96
C VAL A 17 -1.71 6.83 -8.30
N GLY A 18 -2.17 5.70 -8.83
CA GLY A 18 -1.70 5.08 -10.06
C GLY A 18 -0.56 4.07 -9.87
N ALA A 19 0.13 4.05 -8.73
CA ALA A 19 1.24 3.15 -8.46
C ALA A 19 0.78 1.69 -8.39
N ARG A 20 1.65 0.78 -8.87
CA ARG A 20 1.45 -0.66 -8.71
C ARG A 20 2.01 -1.14 -7.40
N VAL A 21 1.19 -1.95 -6.72
CA VAL A 21 1.46 -2.40 -5.36
C VAL A 21 1.11 -3.86 -5.21
N LEU A 22 1.86 -4.54 -4.35
CA LEU A 22 1.52 -5.81 -3.76
C LEU A 22 0.86 -5.55 -2.40
N VAL A 23 -0.40 -5.95 -2.27
CA VAL A 23 -1.17 -5.93 -1.03
C VAL A 23 -0.88 -7.20 -0.26
N ARG A 24 -0.38 -7.09 0.97
CA ARG A 24 -0.11 -8.22 1.87
C ARG A 24 -1.14 -8.23 3.00
N ARG A 25 -1.88 -9.32 3.12
CA ARG A 25 -2.73 -9.59 4.29
C ARG A 25 -2.17 -10.74 5.09
N GLN A 26 -2.34 -10.67 6.40
CA GLN A 26 -1.77 -11.59 7.41
C GLN A 26 -2.05 -13.09 7.18
N PHE A 27 -3.10 -13.46 6.44
CA PHE A 27 -3.48 -14.85 6.19
C PHE A 27 -3.75 -15.16 4.70
N GLU A 28 -3.40 -14.25 3.79
CA GLU A 28 -3.69 -14.41 2.36
C GLU A 28 -2.41 -14.24 1.53
N SER A 29 -2.40 -14.85 0.35
CA SER A 29 -1.35 -14.62 -0.64
C SER A 29 -1.31 -13.13 -1.01
N ALA A 30 -0.11 -12.59 -1.22
CA ALA A 30 0.02 -11.22 -1.68
C ALA A 30 -0.67 -11.04 -3.04
N GLN A 31 -1.48 -9.99 -3.17
CA GLN A 31 -2.24 -9.71 -4.38
C GLN A 31 -1.76 -8.42 -5.02
N THR A 32 -1.60 -8.42 -6.34
CA THR A 32 -1.17 -7.23 -7.07
C THR A 32 -2.36 -6.34 -7.42
N GLY A 33 -2.17 -5.03 -7.32
CA GLY A 33 -3.20 -4.03 -7.58
C GLY A 33 -2.61 -2.65 -7.90
N ARG A 34 -3.48 -1.69 -8.21
CA ARG A 34 -3.15 -0.28 -8.42
C ARG A 34 -3.81 0.59 -7.38
N ILE A 35 -3.07 1.55 -6.84
CA ILE A 35 -3.67 2.59 -6.00
C ILE A 35 -4.58 3.45 -6.90
N LEU A 36 -5.85 3.58 -6.51
CA LEU A 36 -6.84 4.40 -7.18
C LEU A 36 -6.99 5.76 -6.50
N GLU A 37 -6.94 5.80 -5.17
CA GLU A 37 -7.18 7.02 -4.40
C GLU A 37 -6.37 7.03 -3.09
N ASP A 38 -6.01 8.23 -2.66
CA ASP A 38 -5.33 8.54 -1.41
C ASP A 38 -6.27 9.31 -0.45
N TYR A 39 -6.70 8.64 0.60
CA TYR A 39 -7.56 9.20 1.65
C TYR A 39 -6.77 9.77 2.85
N ALA A 40 -5.50 10.16 2.67
CA ALA A 40 -4.67 10.72 3.75
C ALA A 40 -5.33 11.90 4.46
N GLU A 41 -5.96 12.82 3.72
CA GLU A 41 -6.62 14.00 4.31
C GLU A 41 -7.81 13.62 5.19
N LEU A 42 -8.46 12.48 4.93
CA LEU A 42 -9.53 11.94 5.78
C LEU A 42 -8.95 11.22 7.01
N ALA A 43 -7.76 10.63 6.87
CA ALA A 43 -7.01 9.92 7.90
C ALA A 43 -6.32 10.85 8.93
N ASP A 44 -5.99 12.08 8.53
CA ASP A 44 -5.35 13.10 9.38
C ASP A 44 -6.33 13.76 10.38
N SER A 45 -7.57 13.26 10.46
CA SER A 45 -8.48 13.51 11.58
C SER A 45 -7.98 12.79 12.84
N ASN A 46 -6.78 13.15 13.29
CA ASN A 46 -6.11 12.69 14.50
C ASN A 46 -6.78 13.29 15.75
N GLU A 47 -8.11 13.23 15.81
CA GLU A 47 -8.90 13.47 17.00
C GLU A 47 -8.63 12.33 18.00
N ARG A 48 -7.53 12.51 18.73
CA ARG A 48 -7.30 12.10 20.12
C ARG A 48 -7.99 10.79 20.55
N GLY A 49 -7.51 9.63 20.10
CA GLY A 49 -7.83 8.37 20.81
C GLY A 49 -7.77 7.07 20.03
N HIS A 50 -7.65 7.09 18.70
CA HIS A 50 -7.77 5.89 17.86
C HIS A 50 -6.44 5.34 17.33
N ALA A 51 -5.37 5.36 18.14
CA ALA A 51 -4.10 4.72 17.77
C ALA A 51 -4.24 3.19 17.53
N TRP A 52 -5.32 2.58 18.01
CA TRP A 52 -5.67 1.17 17.83
C TRP A 52 -6.43 0.88 16.51
N ALA A 53 -6.81 1.91 15.74
CA ALA A 53 -7.46 1.77 14.44
C ALA A 53 -6.87 2.77 13.42
N PRO A 54 -5.63 2.52 12.93
CA PRO A 54 -5.04 3.35 11.89
C PRO A 54 -5.94 3.42 10.65
N VAL A 55 -6.24 4.61 10.18
CA VAL A 55 -7.13 4.80 9.03
C VAL A 55 -6.46 4.22 7.77
N HIS A 56 -7.19 3.37 7.05
CA HIS A 56 -6.73 2.83 5.78
C HIS A 56 -6.72 3.93 4.71
N ARG A 57 -5.53 4.49 4.49
CA ARG A 57 -5.26 5.58 3.55
C ARG A 57 -5.56 5.22 2.09
N TRP A 58 -5.26 4.00 1.66
CA TRP A 58 -5.20 3.67 0.23
C TRP A 58 -6.41 2.88 -0.22
N ALA A 59 -7.09 3.34 -1.27
CA ALA A 59 -7.96 2.49 -2.07
C ALA A 59 -7.15 1.85 -3.19
N VAL A 60 -7.13 0.53 -3.24
CA VAL A 60 -6.38 -0.27 -4.22
C VAL A 60 -7.35 -1.13 -5.00
N VAL A 61 -7.33 -1.02 -6.32
CA VAL A 61 -8.02 -1.96 -7.22
C VAL A 61 -7.07 -3.11 -7.51
N LEU A 62 -7.43 -4.31 -7.07
CA LEU A 62 -6.70 -5.54 -7.37
C LEU A 62 -6.92 -5.94 -8.84
N ASP A 63 -6.01 -6.75 -9.38
CA ASP A 63 -6.12 -7.25 -10.77
C ASP A 63 -7.35 -8.13 -11.01
N ASP A 64 -7.91 -8.70 -9.94
CA ASP A 64 -9.17 -9.46 -9.98
C ASP A 64 -10.42 -8.56 -10.01
N GLY A 65 -10.24 -7.24 -10.02
CA GLY A 65 -11.31 -6.23 -10.10
C GLY A 65 -11.89 -5.82 -8.75
N ARG A 66 -11.43 -6.39 -7.63
CA ARG A 66 -11.93 -6.02 -6.30
C ARG A 66 -11.26 -4.74 -5.78
N LEU A 67 -12.04 -3.92 -5.07
CA LEU A 67 -11.53 -2.76 -4.34
C LEU A 67 -11.16 -3.14 -2.91
N VAL A 68 -9.96 -2.75 -2.47
CA VAL A 68 -9.43 -3.00 -1.13
C VAL A 68 -8.94 -1.70 -0.51
N PHE A 69 -9.33 -1.46 0.74
CA PHE A 69 -8.73 -0.42 1.57
C PHE A 69 -7.55 -1.00 2.35
N ALA A 70 -6.39 -0.36 2.25
CA ALA A 70 -5.14 -0.84 2.84
C ALA A 70 -4.38 0.28 3.55
N HIS A 71 -3.67 -0.07 4.61
CA HIS A 71 -2.71 0.85 5.23
C HIS A 71 -1.38 0.81 4.46
N THR A 72 -0.58 1.87 4.54
CA THR A 72 0.77 1.93 3.96
C THR A 72 1.64 0.73 4.37
N ALA A 73 1.46 0.24 5.59
CA ALA A 73 2.18 -0.93 6.12
C ALA A 73 1.83 -2.25 5.42
N ASP A 74 0.65 -2.34 4.82
CA ASP A 74 0.16 -3.53 4.11
C ASP A 74 0.58 -3.52 2.63
N LEU A 75 1.10 -2.40 2.13
CA LEU A 75 1.48 -2.22 0.74
C LEU A 75 2.98 -2.35 0.56
N THR A 76 3.36 -3.02 -0.53
CA THR A 76 4.73 -3.01 -1.04
C THR A 76 4.69 -2.46 -2.46
N ALA A 77 5.46 -1.41 -2.75
CA ALA A 77 5.60 -0.95 -4.14
C ALA A 77 6.11 -2.10 -5.00
N ASP A 78 5.49 -2.32 -6.16
CA ASP A 78 5.96 -3.30 -7.13
C ASP A 78 6.92 -2.61 -8.11
N PRO A 79 8.25 -2.78 -7.95
CA PRO A 79 9.22 -2.14 -8.83
C PRO A 79 9.17 -2.71 -10.26
N GLY A 80 8.55 -3.87 -10.48
CA GLY A 80 8.40 -4.48 -11.82
C GLY A 80 7.39 -3.79 -12.72
N ALA A 81 6.62 -2.84 -12.19
CA ALA A 81 5.61 -2.08 -12.92
C ALA A 81 5.99 -0.63 -13.21
N GLN A 82 7.20 -0.21 -12.79
CA GLN A 82 7.82 1.04 -13.23
C GLN A 82 8.31 0.87 -14.69
N GLY A 83 7.39 0.63 -15.62
CA GLY A 83 7.68 0.36 -17.02
C GLY A 83 6.63 0.97 -17.92
N THR A 84 7.08 1.94 -18.74
CA THR A 84 6.40 2.53 -19.91
C THR A 84 5.48 3.74 -19.68
N GLY A 85 6.02 4.79 -19.04
CA GLY A 85 5.59 6.17 -19.27
C GLY A 85 6.55 6.89 -20.23
N GLY A 86 6.74 6.36 -21.43
CA GLY A 86 7.53 7.02 -22.47
C GLY A 86 6.63 7.82 -23.40
N ARG A 87 6.69 9.15 -23.33
CA ARG A 87 7.06 10.07 -24.42
C ARG A 87 6.81 11.52 -24.02
#